data_AF-A0A2J7Z539-F1
#
_entry.id   AF-A0A2J7Z539-F1
#
_cell.length_a   1.000
_cell.length_b   1.000
_cell.length_c   1.000
_cell.angle_alpha   90.00
_cell.angle_beta   90.00
_cell.angle_gamma   90.00
#
_symmetry.space_group_name_H-M   'P 1'
#
loop_
_entity.id
_entity.type
_entity.pdbx_description
1 polymer ?
#
loop_
_entity_poly.entity_id
_entity_poly.type
_entity_poly.pdbx_seq_one_letter_code
_entity_poly.pdbx_strand_id
1 'polypeptide(L)' 'MAHHPEQGWSLLCNGVLLFEDTGELLPDGRVIAPCRPLGSEHIVTAA' A
#
# COMPACT_ATOMS: atom_id res chain seq x y z
N MET A 1 -6.20 -7.58 -14.44
CA MET A 1 -5.94 -6.68 -13.30
C MET A 1 -7.17 -6.72 -12.43
N ALA A 2 -7.04 -7.19 -11.18
CA ALA A 2 -8.15 -7.22 -10.23
C ALA A 2 -7.91 -6.10 -9.23
N HIS A 3 -8.86 -5.16 -9.15
CA HIS A 3 -8.86 -4.04 -8.22
C HIS A 3 -10.19 -4.11 -7.48
N HIS A 4 -10.16 -4.57 -6.24
CA HIS A 4 -11.33 -4.61 -5.33
C HIS A 4 -11.08 -3.56 -4.23
N PRO A 5 -11.54 -2.32 -4.44
CA PRO A 5 -11.22 -1.19 -3.56
C PRO A 5 -11.64 -1.44 -2.11
N GLU A 6 -12.70 -2.24 -1.87
CA GLU A 6 -13.09 -2.68 -0.53
C GLU A 6 -12.05 -3.53 0.24
N GLN A 7 -11.07 -4.15 -0.43
CA GLN A 7 -10.07 -5.00 0.26
C GLN A 7 -8.71 -4.30 0.46
N GLY A 8 -8.48 -3.15 -0.17
CA GLY A 8 -7.26 -2.34 0.04
C GLY A 8 -5.99 -2.86 -0.65
N TRP A 9 -6.12 -3.65 -1.72
CA TRP A 9 -5.00 -4.09 -2.55
C TRP A 9 -5.41 -4.30 -4.02
N SER A 10 -4.41 -4.39 -4.89
CA SER A 10 -4.52 -4.69 -6.32
C SER A 10 -3.51 -5.74 -6.75
N LEU A 11 -3.95 -6.73 -7.53
CA LEU A 11 -3.05 -7.71 -8.15
C LEU A 11 -2.62 -7.24 -9.55
N LEU A 12 -1.32 -6.95 -9.67
CA LEU A 12 -0.69 -6.54 -10.91
C LEU A 12 -0.36 -7.75 -11.79
N CYS A 13 -0.25 -7.54 -13.11
CA CYS A 13 0.01 -8.63 -14.07
C CYS A 13 1.36 -9.33 -13.88
N ASN A 14 2.32 -8.68 -13.21
CA ASN A 14 3.61 -9.24 -12.84
C ASN A 14 3.57 -10.06 -11.54
N GLY A 15 2.40 -10.28 -10.95
CA GLY A 15 2.21 -11.05 -9.73
C GLY A 15 2.46 -10.27 -8.44
N VAL A 16 2.72 -8.96 -8.51
CA VAL A 16 2.86 -8.10 -7.34
C VAL A 16 1.48 -7.78 -6.75
N LEU A 17 1.34 -7.94 -5.43
CA LEU A 17 0.22 -7.38 -4.69
C LEU A 17 0.62 -5.98 -4.20
N LEU A 18 -0.03 -4.96 -4.73
CA LEU A 18 0.12 -3.57 -4.33
C LEU A 18 -0.96 -3.21 -3.31
N PHE A 19 -0.58 -2.68 -2.15
CA PHE A 19 -1.50 -2.19 -1.13
C PHE A 19 -1.75 -0.69 -1.30
N GLU A 20 -2.91 -0.22 -0.83
CA GLU A 20 -3.29 1.21 -0.89
C GLU A 20 -2.33 2.14 -0.14
N ASP A 21 -1.61 1.61 0.87
CA ASP A 21 -0.61 2.35 1.63
C ASP A 21 0.77 2.38 0.93
N THR A 22 0.86 1.94 -0.32
CA THR A 22 2.08 1.79 -1.14
C THR A 22 3.01 0.66 -0.72
N GLY A 23 2.59 -0.23 0.19
CA GLY A 23 3.30 -1.48 0.44
C GLY A 23 3.18 -2.45 -0.74
N GLU A 24 4.14 -3.37 -0.87
CA GLU A 24 4.08 -4.43 -1.89
C GLU A 24 4.46 -5.81 -1.32
N LEU A 25 3.77 -6.85 -1.80
CA LEU A 25 4.23 -8.24 -1.67
C LEU A 25 4.65 -8.75 -3.05
N LEU A 26 5.94 -9.06 -3.16
CA LEU A 26 6.54 -9.56 -4.39
C LEU A 26 6.13 -11.03 -4.66
N PRO A 27 6.22 -11.50 -5.93
CA PRO A 27 5.90 -12.89 -6.27
C PRO A 27 6.76 -13.93 -5.55
N ASP A 28 7.95 -13.53 -5.07
CA ASP A 28 8.86 -14.39 -4.31
C ASP A 28 8.61 -14.36 -2.79
N GLY A 29 7.56 -13.66 -2.34
CA GLY A 29 7.16 -13.55 -0.94
C GLY A 29 7.90 -12.47 -0.15
N ARG A 30 8.80 -11.71 -0.78
CA ARG A 30 9.44 -10.56 -0.11
C ARG A 30 8.46 -9.41 0.08
N VAL A 31 8.58 -8.74 1.22
CA VAL A 31 7.77 -7.57 1.58
C VAL A 31 8.56 -6.30 1.32
N ILE A 32 7.94 -5.35 0.61
CA ILE A 32 8.39 -3.96 0.52
C ILE A 32 7.49 -3.14 1.43
N ALA A 33 8.11 -2.44 2.39
CA ALA A 33 7.38 -1.64 3.35
C ALA A 33 6.68 -0.45 2.68
N PRO A 34 5.52 -0.01 3.19
CA PRO A 34 4.84 1.19 2.76
C PRO A 34 5.76 2.41 2.70
N CYS A 35 5.78 3.11 1.57
CA CYS A 35 6.44 4.41 1.43
C CYS A 35 5.55 5.52 2.00
N ARG A 36 5.64 5.75 3.31
CA ARG A 36 4.99 6.91 3.93
C ARG A 36 5.83 8.16 3.64
N PRO A 37 5.29 9.20 2.97
CA PRO A 37 5.99 10.46 2.87
C PRO A 37 6.27 10.98 4.29
N LEU A 38 7.55 11.18 4.62
CA LEU A 38 7.97 11.89 5.83
C LEU A 38 7.63 13.38 5.65
N GLY A 39 6.35 13.75 5.78
CA GLY A 39 5.94 15.14 5.54
C GLY A 39 4.48 15.34 5.16
N SER A 40 3.58 14.88 6.01
CA SER A 40 2.41 15.68 6.37
C SER A 40 2.01 15.24 7.77
N GLU A 41 2.59 15.92 8.74
CA GLU A 41 2.22 15.78 10.14
C GLU A 41 0.71 16.02 10.21
N HIS A 42 -0.07 14.96 10.43
CA HIS A 42 -1.44 15.14 10.88
C HIS A 42 -1.35 15.73 12.29
N ILE A 43 -1.19 17.05 12.37
CA ILE A 43 -1.38 17.81 13.60
C ILE A 43 -2.88 17.77 13.87
N VAL A 44 -3.32 16.71 14.53
CA VAL A 44 -4.65 16.68 15.11
C VAL A 44 -4.57 17.50 16.40
N THR A 45 -4.82 18.80 16.31
CA THR A 45 -5.16 19.60 17.48
C THR A 45 -6.51 19.11 17.98
N ALA A 46 -6.51 18.43 19.14
CA ALA A 46 -7.73 18.19 19.90
C ALA A 46 -8.13 19.50 20.60
N ALA A 47 -9.41 19.86 20.48
CA ALA A 47 -10.04 20.98 21.18
C ALA A 47 -10.53 20.56 22.57
#